data_AF-A0A1V3XBQ1-F1
#
_entry.id   AF-A0A1V3XBQ1-F1
#
_cell.length_a   1.000
_cell.length_b   1.000
_cell.length_c   1.000
_cell.angle_alpha   90.00
_cell.angle_beta   90.00
_cell.angle_gamma   90.00
#
_symmetry.space_group_name_H-M   'P 1'
#
loop_
_entity.id
_entity.type
_entity.pdbx_description
1 polymer ?
#
loop_
_entity_poly.entity_id
_entity_poly.type
_entity_poly.pdbx_seq_one_letter_code
_entity_poly.pdbx_strand_id
1 'polypeptide(L)' 'MRFAFKTSPQNTTWAQMLAVWQEADDIDVYESGWTFDHFYPIFSDPSGRAWKAGRL' A
#
# COMPACT_ATOMS: atom_id res chain seq x y z
N MET A 1 -9.15 20.06 12.35
CA MET A 1 -8.16 19.48 11.41
C MET A 1 -8.29 17.96 11.49
N ARG A 2 -8.14 17.23 10.40
CA ARG A 2 -8.25 15.76 10.35
C ARG A 2 -6.96 15.19 9.79
N PHE A 3 -6.47 14.12 10.39
CA PHE A 3 -5.24 13.44 9.96
C PHE A 3 -5.56 12.04 9.45
N ALA A 4 -4.84 11.64 8.41
CA ALA A 4 -5.00 10.37 7.73
C ALA A 4 -3.64 9.85 7.27
N PHE A 5 -3.54 8.55 7.04
CA PHE A 5 -2.33 7.91 6.51
C PHE A 5 -2.61 7.18 5.20
N LYS A 6 -1.54 6.94 4.43
CA LYS A 6 -1.61 6.20 3.17
C LYS A 6 -0.48 5.17 3.09
N THR A 7 -0.82 3.94 2.73
CA THR A 7 0.17 2.88 2.46
C THR A 7 0.31 2.60 0.97
N SER A 8 1.52 2.24 0.55
CA SER A 8 1.87 1.89 -0.83
C SER A 8 2.31 0.42 -0.88
N PRO A 9 1.70 -0.43 -1.73
CA PRO A 9 2.03 -1.86 -1.78
C PRO A 9 3.36 -2.16 -2.50
N GLN A 10 4.05 -1.15 -3.05
CA GLN A 10 5.35 -1.30 -3.67
C GLN A 10 6.44 -1.55 -2.61
N ASN A 11 7.37 -2.46 -2.93
CA ASN A 11 8.56 -2.75 -2.11
C ASN A 11 8.25 -3.16 -0.67
N THR A 12 7.08 -3.75 -0.44
CA THR A 12 6.64 -4.24 0.87
C THR A 12 5.87 -5.55 0.70
N THR A 13 5.50 -6.18 1.81
CA THR A 13 4.63 -7.35 1.85
C THR A 13 3.26 -6.98 2.44
N TRP A 14 2.24 -7.77 2.12
CA TRP A 14 0.91 -7.59 2.71
C TRP A 14 0.90 -7.68 4.24
N ALA A 15 1.73 -8.56 4.82
CA ALA A 15 1.85 -8.67 6.27
C ALA A 15 2.44 -7.40 6.90
N GLN A 16 3.44 -6.79 6.28
CA GLN A 16 4.00 -5.52 6.74
C GLN A 16 2.99 -4.38 6.62
N MET A 17 2.17 -4.35 5.56
CA MET A 17 1.10 -3.36 5.45
C MET A 17 0.04 -3.57 6.53
N LEU A 18 -0.39 -4.81 6.78
CA LEU A 18 -1.37 -5.11 7.83
C LEU A 18 -0.88 -4.63 9.20
N ALA A 19 0.39 -4.88 9.54
CA ALA A 19 0.98 -4.41 10.79
C ALA A 19 0.87 -2.89 10.94
N VAL A 20 1.17 -2.12 9.88
CA VAL A 20 1.03 -0.64 9.90
C VAL A 20 -0.41 -0.21 10.16
N TRP A 21 -1.39 -0.90 9.58
CA TRP A 21 -2.80 -0.55 9.77
C TRP A 21 -3.29 -0.89 11.17
N GLN A 22 -2.88 -2.03 11.73
CA GLN A 22 -3.20 -2.40 13.12
C GLN A 22 -2.62 -1.39 14.11
N GLU A 23 -1.35 -0.99 13.93
CA GLU A 23 -0.74 0.05 14.77
C GLU A 23 -1.43 1.41 14.60
N ALA A 24 -1.93 1.72 13.39
CA ALA A 24 -2.64 2.97 13.15
C ALA A 24 -4.03 3.00 13.81
N ASP A 25 -4.70 1.86 13.94
CA ASP A 25 -5.99 1.74 14.66
C ASP A 25 -5.85 2.10 16.15
N ASP A 26 -4.66 1.89 16.74
CA ASP A 26 -4.37 2.23 18.14
C ASP A 26 -3.96 3.71 18.35
N ILE A 27 -3.91 4.52 17.29
CA ILE A 27 -3.51 5.94 17.35
C ILE A 27 -4.72 6.84 17.08
N ASP A 28 -5.27 7.43 18.15
CA ASP A 28 -6.46 8.31 18.15
C ASP A 28 -6.42 9.49 17.16
N VAL A 29 -5.24 9.89 16.68
CA VAL A 29 -5.09 11.03 15.77
C VAL A 29 -5.57 10.73 14.35
N TYR A 30 -5.52 9.47 13.92
CA TYR A 30 -5.84 9.08 12.56
C TYR A 30 -7.32 8.75 12.43
N GLU A 31 -8.03 9.44 11.55
CA GLU A 31 -9.45 9.15 11.30
C GLU A 31 -9.69 8.25 10.08
N SER A 32 -8.69 8.11 9.20
CA SER A 32 -8.82 7.34 7.98
C SER A 32 -7.48 6.83 7.46
N GLY A 33 -7.53 5.67 6.80
CA GLY A 33 -6.42 5.06 6.09
C GLY A 33 -6.78 4.83 4.62
N TRP A 34 -5.81 5.00 3.72
CA TRP A 34 -5.98 4.77 2.28
C TRP A 34 -4.88 3.87 1.73
N THR A 35 -5.24 3.00 0.78
CA THR A 35 -4.27 2.20 0.03
C THR A 35 -4.07 2.77 -1.36
N PHE A 36 -2.82 2.91 -1.78
CA PHE A 36 -2.50 3.25 -3.14
C PHE A 36 -2.72 2.04 -4.06
N ASP A 37 -3.82 2.06 -4.81
CA ASP A 37 -4.22 0.95 -5.68
C ASP A 37 -3.77 1.18 -7.11
N HIS A 38 -2.58 0.67 -7.47
CA HIS A 38 -2.10 0.64 -8.85
C HIS A 38 -1.79 -0.80 -9.23
N PHE A 39 -2.54 -1.29 -10.21
CA PHE A 39 -2.38 -2.64 -10.72
C PHE A 39 -1.02 -2.85 -11.41
N TYR A 40 -0.56 -1.84 -12.17
CA TYR A 40 0.72 -1.86 -12.85
C TYR A 40 1.81 -1.08 -12.10
N PRO A 41 3.07 -1.53 -12.17
CA PRO A 41 4.18 -0.82 -11.57
C PRO A 41 4.38 0.55 -12.23
N ILE A 42 4.37 1.62 -11.42
CA ILE A 42 4.69 2.98 -11.85
C ILE A 42 6.08 3.47 -11.37
N PHE A 43 6.68 2.75 -10.42
CA PHE A 43 7.99 3.09 -9.81
C PHE A 43 8.99 1.92 -9.85
N SER A 44 8.68 0.85 -10.57
CA SER A 44 9.50 -0.36 -10.65
C SER A 44 9.65 -0.83 -12.09
N ASP A 45 10.64 -1.68 -12.33
CA ASP A 45 10.96 -2.19 -13.67
C ASP A 45 9.70 -2.76 -14.35
N PRO A 46 9.25 -2.18 -15.48
CA PRO A 46 8.10 -2.67 -16.23
C PRO A 46 8.36 -4.05 -16.84
N SER A 47 9.53 -4.65 -16.73
CA SER A 47 9.79 -6.05 -17.11
C SER A 47 9.62 -7.06 -15.96
N GLY A 48 9.46 -6.59 -14.71
CA GLY A 48 9.37 -7.40 -13.50
C GLY A 48 8.12 -8.28 -13.39
N ARG A 49 8.10 -9.20 -12.42
CA ARG A 49 7.01 -10.19 -12.23
C ARG A 49 5.60 -9.58 -12.23
N ALA A 50 5.44 -8.38 -11.65
CA ALA A 50 4.18 -7.65 -11.62
C ALA A 50 3.64 -7.33 -13.03
N TRP A 51 4.49 -7.02 -14.01
CA TRP A 51 4.06 -6.79 -15.40
C TRP A 51 3.65 -8.08 -16.12
N LYS A 52 4.32 -9.21 -15.84
CA LYS A 52 3.97 -10.49 -16.49
C LYS A 52 2.64 -11.07 -16.00
N ALA A 53 2.18 -10.70 -14.80
CA ALA A 53 0.90 -11.15 -14.25
C ALA A 53 -0.34 -10.54 -14.93
N GLY A 54 -0.21 -9.38 -15.59
CA GLY A 54 -1.30 -8.71 -16.32
C GLY A 54 -1.50 -9.15 -17.77
N ARG A 55 -0.75 -10.17 -18.24
CA ARG A 55 -0.86 -10.74 -19.61
C ARG A 55 -1.52 -12.12 -19.59
N LEU A 56 -2.68 -12.20 -18.95
CA LEU A 56 -3.65 -13.26 -19.17
C LEU A 56 -4.54 -12.90 -20.36
#